data_AF-A0A1G0EBJ2-F1
#
_entry.id   AF-A0A1G0EBJ2-F1
#
_cell.length_a   1.000
_cell.length_b   1.000
_cell.length_c   1.000
_cell.angle_alpha   90.00
_cell.angle_beta   90.00
_cell.angle_gamma   90.00
#
_symmetry.space_group_name_H-M   'P 1'
#
loop_
_entity.id
_entity.type
_entity.pdbx_description
1 polymer ?
#
loop_
_entity_poly.entity_id
_entity_poly.type
_entity_poly.pdbx_seq_one_letter_code
_entity_poly.pdbx_strand_id
1 'polypeptide(L)'
;MNVNSRHCIPCCYHPTTPLLVDDEGEYLQGLVRVLNNIPKPYLYTNPAEALEFIQKKYKPAVSPDQWCSHLKNTDVDLNHLDAHEHALIDIDVSRIHHQVYNAERFKEIAVAIVDYAMPQLTGLEFFEKTTHYAFQKLLLTGQASQQLGLEAFNTGAIHKFIEKNLELSLSSTKTLKTFKEKINVAFRELEKRYFQLLSENVLGLLASSAHSALGEPIFTDIFNRTIHNNHIIEYYLVSESGCFLMLDADGNKSWLIAKSETEMNYFYTSARDNEAPEKIVTPLEKRTMVPFLFSQTDFNDVPHAEWDRYFHPVEKFIGNKNTFYYAYVKNKSIYDQQLKEIVSYKDFLASQS
;
A
#
# COMPACT_ATOMS: atom_id res chain seq x y z
N MET A 1 15.20 -12.61 -8.25
CA MET A 1 14.21 -13.16 -9.21
C MET A 1 13.12 -12.11 -9.37
N ASN A 2 12.81 -11.70 -10.61
CA ASN A 2 11.76 -10.70 -10.87
C ASN A 2 10.40 -11.29 -10.48
N VAL A 3 9.93 -10.98 -9.28
CA VAL A 3 8.51 -11.07 -8.97
C VAL A 3 7.82 -10.20 -10.02
N ASN A 4 6.93 -10.78 -10.82
CA ASN A 4 6.17 -10.06 -11.83
C ASN A 4 5.44 -8.88 -11.12
N SER A 5 5.97 -7.67 -11.25
CA SER A 5 5.58 -6.49 -10.46
C SER A 5 4.10 -6.12 -10.57
N ARG A 6 3.40 -6.67 -11.57
CA ARG A 6 1.95 -6.49 -11.77
C ARG A 6 1.06 -7.21 -10.74
N HIS A 7 1.55 -8.21 -10.01
CA HIS A 7 0.71 -9.03 -9.10
C HIS A 7 1.13 -8.97 -7.62
N CYS A 8 2.01 -8.05 -7.25
CA CYS A 8 2.48 -7.92 -5.88
C CYS A 8 1.51 -7.05 -5.04
N ILE A 9 1.22 -7.48 -3.82
CA ILE A 9 0.47 -6.71 -2.82
C ILE A 9 1.44 -5.73 -2.16
N PRO A 10 1.27 -4.41 -2.31
CA PRO A 10 2.07 -3.42 -1.59
C PRO A 10 2.09 -3.65 -0.06
N CYS A 11 3.18 -3.31 0.59
CA CYS A 11 3.28 -3.32 2.06
C CYS A 11 2.26 -2.38 2.71
N CYS A 12 1.94 -1.27 2.06
CA CYS A 12 0.84 -0.40 2.44
C CYS A 12 0.20 0.24 1.21
N TYR A 13 -1.02 0.74 1.37
CA TYR A 13 -1.72 1.55 0.38
C TYR A 13 -2.70 2.45 1.10
N HIS A 14 -2.85 3.67 0.63
CA HIS A 14 -3.93 4.58 1.01
C HIS A 14 -4.19 5.55 -0.15
N PRO A 15 -5.36 6.21 -0.21
CA PRO A 15 -5.60 7.26 -1.19
C PRO A 15 -4.56 8.38 -1.08
N THR A 16 -4.24 9.01 -2.20
CA THR A 16 -3.21 10.04 -2.31
C THR A 16 -3.71 11.27 -3.07
N THR A 17 -3.02 12.39 -2.88
CA THR A 17 -3.36 13.67 -3.52
C THR A 17 -2.62 13.81 -4.85
N PRO A 18 -3.32 13.97 -5.99
CA PRO A 18 -2.63 14.21 -7.25
C PRO A 18 -2.00 15.61 -7.30
N LEU A 19 -0.85 15.69 -7.97
CA LEU A 19 -0.30 16.95 -8.46
C LEU A 19 -0.76 17.16 -9.91
N LEU A 20 -1.44 18.27 -10.18
CA LEU A 20 -1.91 18.64 -11.51
C LEU A 20 -1.19 19.90 -11.98
N VAL A 21 -0.56 19.83 -13.15
CA VAL A 21 0.18 20.95 -13.74
C VAL A 21 -0.24 21.13 -15.20
N ASP A 22 -0.82 22.28 -15.52
CA ASP A 22 -1.32 22.64 -16.85
C ASP A 22 -1.48 24.16 -16.88
N ASP A 23 -1.00 24.83 -17.93
CA ASP A 23 -1.03 26.29 -18.02
C ASP A 23 -2.45 26.87 -18.19
N GLU A 24 -3.42 26.02 -18.53
CA GLU A 24 -4.83 26.37 -18.66
C GLU A 24 -5.59 26.11 -17.34
N GLY A 25 -5.80 27.16 -16.54
CA GLY A 25 -6.51 27.05 -15.26
C GLY A 25 -7.93 26.47 -15.36
N GLU A 26 -8.67 26.77 -16.43
CA GLU A 26 -10.01 26.18 -16.66
C GLU A 26 -9.94 24.67 -16.91
N TYR A 27 -8.91 24.21 -17.61
CA TYR A 27 -8.68 22.79 -17.87
C TYR A 27 -8.39 22.04 -16.56
N LEU A 28 -7.54 22.62 -15.69
CA LEU A 28 -7.29 22.05 -14.36
C LEU A 28 -8.59 21.87 -13.57
N GLN A 29 -9.48 22.87 -13.56
CA GLN A 29 -10.77 22.77 -12.87
C GLN A 29 -11.65 21.67 -13.48
N GLY A 30 -11.66 21.53 -14.80
CA GLY A 30 -12.31 20.40 -15.48
C GLY A 30 -11.73 19.05 -15.05
N LEU A 31 -10.39 18.96 -14.95
CA LEU A 31 -9.69 17.74 -14.54
C LEU A 31 -10.03 17.34 -13.10
N VAL A 32 -10.09 18.30 -12.18
CA VAL A 32 -10.53 18.05 -10.79
C VAL A 32 -11.93 17.44 -10.74
N ARG A 33 -12.86 17.91 -11.58
CA ARG A 33 -14.25 17.41 -11.62
C ARG A 33 -14.38 15.99 -12.17
N VAL A 34 -13.45 15.55 -13.03
CA VAL A 34 -13.50 14.20 -13.60
C VAL A 34 -12.77 13.16 -12.76
N LEU A 35 -11.76 13.55 -11.98
CA LEU A 35 -11.07 12.67 -11.04
C LEU A 35 -11.99 12.34 -9.86
N ASN A 36 -12.27 11.06 -9.66
CA ASN A 36 -13.22 10.59 -8.65
C ASN A 36 -12.51 10.27 -7.34
N ASN A 37 -13.10 10.71 -6.23
CA ASN A 37 -12.71 10.31 -4.88
C ASN A 37 -11.22 10.59 -4.59
N ILE A 38 -10.77 11.79 -4.93
CA ILE A 38 -9.42 12.29 -4.64
C ILE A 38 -9.50 13.38 -3.56
N PRO A 39 -8.44 13.54 -2.74
CA PRO A 39 -8.24 14.76 -1.99
C PRO A 39 -8.16 16.00 -2.89
N LYS A 40 -8.27 17.17 -2.29
CA LYS A 40 -8.03 18.45 -2.96
C LYS A 40 -6.62 18.44 -3.59
N PRO A 41 -6.52 18.47 -4.93
CA PRO A 41 -5.25 18.34 -5.62
C PRO A 41 -4.34 19.55 -5.43
N TYR A 42 -3.04 19.33 -5.59
CA TYR A 42 -2.09 20.43 -5.78
C TYR A 42 -2.20 20.93 -7.23
N LEU A 43 -2.62 22.16 -7.42
CA LEU A 43 -2.85 22.76 -8.74
C LEU A 43 -1.80 23.84 -9.03
N TYR A 44 -1.17 23.77 -10.20
CA TYR A 44 -0.24 24.80 -10.64
C TYR A 44 -0.44 25.09 -12.13
N THR A 45 -0.63 26.37 -12.47
CA THR A 45 -0.63 26.85 -13.86
C THR A 45 0.75 27.25 -14.35
N ASN A 46 1.74 27.26 -13.47
CA ASN A 46 3.12 27.55 -13.78
C ASN A 46 3.99 26.34 -13.40
N PRO A 47 4.64 25.68 -14.38
CA PRO A 47 5.45 24.50 -14.11
C PRO A 47 6.67 24.81 -13.23
N ALA A 48 7.20 26.03 -13.26
CA ALA A 48 8.31 26.44 -12.40
C ALA A 48 7.89 26.51 -10.92
N GLU A 49 6.68 27.00 -10.63
CA GLU A 49 6.12 27.05 -9.27
C GLU A 49 5.84 25.65 -8.73
N ALA A 50 5.34 24.75 -9.58
CA ALA A 50 5.15 23.34 -9.23
C ALA A 50 6.49 22.67 -8.86
N LEU A 51 7.55 22.90 -9.64
CA LEU A 51 8.90 22.40 -9.31
C LEU A 51 9.41 22.97 -8.00
N GLU A 52 9.25 24.27 -7.78
CA GLU A 52 9.68 24.91 -6.54
C GLU A 52 8.95 24.31 -5.32
N PHE A 53 7.65 24.07 -5.44
CA PHE A 53 6.87 23.40 -4.40
C PHE A 53 7.42 22.00 -4.10
N ILE A 54 7.64 21.17 -5.12
CA ILE A 54 8.17 19.81 -4.95
C ILE A 54 9.55 19.82 -4.28
N GLN A 55 10.42 20.76 -4.68
CA GLN A 55 11.80 20.82 -4.22
C GLN A 55 11.94 21.41 -2.81
N LYS A 56 11.11 22.40 -2.45
CA LYS A 56 11.28 23.15 -1.21
C LYS A 56 10.26 22.82 -0.12
N LYS A 57 9.06 22.37 -0.49
CA LYS A 57 7.92 22.25 0.43
C LYS A 57 7.41 20.82 0.56
N TYR A 58 7.37 20.06 -0.53
CA TYR A 58 6.87 18.69 -0.51
C TYR A 58 7.78 17.77 0.32
N LYS A 59 7.17 16.97 1.19
CA LYS A 59 7.83 15.92 1.94
C LYS A 59 6.98 14.65 1.83
N PRO A 60 7.52 13.55 1.27
CA PRO A 60 6.83 12.27 1.27
C PRO A 60 6.49 11.87 2.72
N ALA A 61 5.25 11.47 2.94
CA ALA A 61 4.78 10.87 4.17
C ALA A 61 5.36 9.45 4.34
N VAL A 62 5.52 8.72 3.22
CA VAL A 62 6.03 7.35 3.23
C VAL A 62 7.52 7.34 2.88
N SER A 63 8.33 6.72 3.74
CA SER A 63 9.77 6.55 3.55
C SER A 63 10.14 5.08 3.74
N PRO A 64 10.30 4.30 2.64
CA PRO A 64 10.61 2.88 2.71
C PRO A 64 11.93 2.55 3.40
N ASP A 65 12.90 3.48 3.37
CA ASP A 65 14.18 3.34 4.08
C ASP A 65 14.00 3.14 5.58
N GLN A 66 12.86 3.58 6.13
CA GLN A 66 12.53 3.38 7.54
C GLN A 66 11.96 2.00 7.83
N TRP A 67 11.50 1.24 6.82
CA TRP A 67 10.89 -0.08 7.04
C TRP A 67 11.91 -1.18 7.33
N CYS A 68 13.19 -0.88 7.15
CA CYS A 68 14.29 -1.77 7.48
C CYS A 68 15.07 -1.21 8.66
N SER A 69 15.42 -2.06 9.62
CA SER A 69 16.42 -1.73 10.62
C SER A 69 17.76 -2.36 10.23
N HIS A 70 18.82 -1.55 10.25
CA HIS A 70 20.17 -2.10 10.15
C HIS A 70 20.51 -2.72 11.49
N LEU A 71 20.80 -4.03 11.50
CA LEU A 71 21.41 -4.69 12.66
C LEU A 71 22.81 -4.11 12.85
N LYS A 72 22.92 -3.03 13.62
CA LYS A 72 24.20 -2.55 14.17
C LYS A 72 24.48 -3.36 15.43
N ASN A 73 25.51 -4.21 15.36
CA ASN A 73 26.20 -4.82 16.49
C ASN A 73 25.31 -5.58 17.49
N THR A 74 25.19 -6.88 17.28
CA THR A 74 25.22 -7.82 18.41
C THR A 74 26.50 -8.63 18.25
N ASP A 75 27.36 -8.57 19.28
CA ASP A 75 28.57 -9.38 19.43
C ASP A 75 28.18 -10.87 19.53
N VAL A 76 27.80 -11.45 18.40
CA VAL A 76 27.56 -12.89 18.28
C VAL A 76 28.86 -13.51 17.80
N ASP A 77 29.42 -14.39 18.63
CA ASP A 77 30.68 -15.09 18.40
C ASP A 77 30.62 -15.84 17.05
N LEU A 78 31.35 -15.33 16.06
CA LEU A 78 31.25 -15.68 14.63
C LEU A 78 31.71 -17.11 14.28
N ASN A 79 32.00 -17.96 15.27
CA ASN A 79 32.53 -19.30 15.08
C ASN A 79 31.49 -20.43 15.16
N HIS A 80 30.20 -20.12 15.36
CA HIS A 80 29.15 -21.12 15.57
C HIS A 80 27.90 -20.98 14.68
N LEU A 81 28.00 -20.36 13.51
CA LEU A 81 26.86 -20.18 12.61
C LEU A 81 26.91 -21.14 11.43
N ASP A 82 25.92 -22.04 11.37
CA ASP A 82 25.61 -22.87 10.21
C ASP A 82 25.38 -21.99 8.97
N ALA A 83 25.59 -22.56 7.78
CA ALA A 83 25.64 -21.89 6.47
C ALA A 83 24.30 -21.28 5.96
N HIS A 84 23.44 -20.78 6.85
CA HIS A 84 22.10 -20.26 6.55
C HIS A 84 21.84 -18.79 6.94
N GLU A 85 22.83 -18.03 7.40
CA GLU A 85 22.62 -16.59 7.64
C GLU A 85 22.81 -15.76 6.37
N HIS A 86 21.73 -15.61 5.61
CA HIS A 86 21.60 -14.56 4.62
C HIS A 86 20.71 -13.43 5.16
N ALA A 87 21.33 -12.24 5.25
CA ALA A 87 20.80 -10.88 5.39
C ALA A 87 20.76 -10.27 6.81
N LEU A 88 21.73 -9.36 7.03
CA LEU A 88 21.92 -8.42 8.16
C LEU A 88 20.84 -7.31 8.25
N ILE A 89 19.61 -7.56 7.75
CA ILE A 89 18.54 -6.56 7.64
C ILE A 89 17.26 -7.16 8.23
N ASP A 90 16.78 -6.57 9.32
CA ASP A 90 15.50 -6.94 9.93
C ASP A 90 14.40 -5.99 9.46
N ILE A 91 13.22 -6.53 9.14
CA ILE A 91 12.10 -5.76 8.59
C ILE A 91 11.21 -5.30 9.75
N ASP A 92 11.21 -3.99 9.99
CA ASP A 92 10.37 -3.40 11.02
C ASP A 92 8.95 -3.16 10.48
N VAL A 93 8.15 -4.23 10.48
CA VAL A 93 6.74 -4.19 10.04
C VAL A 93 5.91 -3.22 10.89
N SER A 94 6.35 -2.89 12.12
CA SER A 94 5.66 -1.91 12.95
C SER A 94 5.62 -0.52 12.29
N ARG A 95 6.72 -0.13 11.63
CA ARG A 95 6.83 1.17 10.94
C ARG A 95 5.97 1.27 9.69
N ILE A 96 5.60 0.14 9.08
CA ILE A 96 4.69 0.12 7.93
C ILE A 96 3.29 0.54 8.38
N HIS A 97 2.75 -0.10 9.42
CA HIS A 97 1.39 0.23 9.88
C HIS A 97 1.31 1.52 10.68
N HIS A 98 2.40 1.99 11.29
CA HIS A 98 2.42 3.31 11.95
C HIS A 98 2.07 4.48 11.03
N GLN A 99 2.18 4.30 9.71
CA GLN A 99 1.73 5.28 8.71
C GLN A 99 0.25 5.64 8.85
N VAL A 100 -0.59 4.73 9.36
CA VAL A 100 -2.02 4.98 9.60
C VAL A 100 -2.26 6.12 10.60
N TYR A 101 -1.32 6.38 11.50
CA TYR A 101 -1.42 7.43 12.51
C TYR A 101 -1.04 8.82 11.99
N ASN A 102 -0.46 8.91 10.78
CA ASN A 102 -0.20 10.20 10.16
C ASN A 102 -1.52 10.75 9.57
N ALA A 103 -2.09 11.77 10.21
CA ALA A 103 -3.30 12.46 9.74
C ALA A 103 -3.12 13.09 8.34
N GLU A 104 -1.88 13.37 7.96
CA GLU A 104 -1.51 14.00 6.69
C GLU A 104 -1.13 12.97 5.62
N ARG A 105 -1.23 11.65 5.89
CA ARG A 105 -0.81 10.59 4.94
C ARG A 105 -1.47 10.71 3.58
N PHE A 106 -2.72 11.16 3.52
CA PHE A 106 -3.45 11.35 2.27
C PHE A 106 -2.93 12.53 1.42
N LYS A 107 -2.08 13.42 1.97
CA LYS A 107 -1.38 14.50 1.24
C LYS A 107 -0.20 14.02 0.41
N GLU A 108 0.19 12.74 0.55
CA GLU A 108 1.18 12.08 -0.29
C GLU A 108 0.86 12.29 -1.78
N ILE A 109 1.89 12.52 -2.60
CA ILE A 109 1.77 12.62 -4.04
C ILE A 109 2.26 11.29 -4.64
N ALA A 110 1.34 10.40 -4.98
CA ALA A 110 1.68 9.17 -5.70
C ALA A 110 1.71 9.36 -7.22
N VAL A 111 0.95 10.34 -7.75
CA VAL A 111 0.80 10.56 -9.19
C VAL A 111 0.84 12.05 -9.51
N ALA A 112 1.71 12.43 -10.44
CA ALA A 112 1.72 13.75 -11.08
C ALA A 112 1.12 13.64 -12.49
N ILE A 113 0.10 14.46 -12.76
CA ILE A 113 -0.57 14.59 -14.06
C ILE A 113 -0.17 15.95 -14.64
N VAL A 114 0.57 15.94 -15.74
CA VAL A 114 1.23 17.14 -16.28
C VAL A 114 0.92 17.28 -17.76
N ASP A 115 0.53 18.47 -18.21
CA ASP A 115 0.38 18.77 -19.62
C ASP A 115 1.73 18.78 -20.34
N TYR A 116 1.75 18.30 -21.58
CA TYR A 116 2.94 18.34 -22.39
C TYR A 116 3.30 19.77 -22.80
N ALA A 117 2.32 20.53 -23.30
CA ALA A 117 2.54 21.77 -24.04
C ALA A 117 2.41 23.02 -23.15
N MET A 118 3.27 23.13 -22.13
CA MET A 118 3.28 24.30 -21.24
C MET A 118 4.37 25.32 -21.63
N PRO A 119 4.15 26.63 -21.44
CA PRO A 119 5.16 27.65 -21.63
C PRO A 119 6.36 27.46 -20.71
N GLN A 120 7.54 27.87 -21.18
CA GLN A 120 8.83 27.86 -20.44
C GLN A 120 9.43 26.48 -20.16
N LEU A 121 8.59 25.49 -19.84
CA LEU A 121 9.01 24.14 -19.48
C LEU A 121 7.95 23.14 -19.94
N THR A 122 8.31 22.26 -20.86
CA THR A 122 7.41 21.18 -21.31
C THR A 122 7.19 20.14 -20.20
N GLY A 123 6.12 19.36 -20.30
CA GLY A 123 5.83 18.29 -19.34
C GLY A 123 6.93 17.22 -19.26
N LEU A 124 7.65 16.97 -20.36
CA LEU A 124 8.79 16.05 -20.36
C LEU A 124 9.98 16.62 -19.60
N GLU A 125 10.35 17.89 -19.84
CA GLU A 125 11.43 18.56 -19.11
C GLU A 125 11.10 18.71 -17.61
N PHE A 126 9.83 18.91 -17.27
CA PHE A 126 9.34 18.87 -15.89
C PHE A 126 9.60 17.49 -15.25
N PHE A 127 9.29 16.41 -15.96
CA PHE A 127 9.51 15.05 -15.47
C PHE A 127 10.98 14.64 -15.41
N GLU A 128 11.83 15.18 -16.28
CA GLU A 128 13.29 15.02 -16.19
C GLU A 128 13.84 15.65 -14.90
N LYS A 129 13.36 16.84 -14.54
CA LYS A 129 13.75 17.56 -13.31
C LYS A 129 13.20 16.94 -12.02
N THR A 130 12.32 15.94 -12.13
CA THR A 130 11.70 15.25 -10.98
C THR A 130 11.97 13.74 -10.97
N THR A 131 13.00 13.29 -11.69
CA THR A 131 13.39 11.86 -11.77
C THR A 131 13.74 11.22 -10.42
N HIS A 132 14.21 12.00 -9.44
CA HIS A 132 14.55 11.52 -8.10
C HIS A 132 13.34 11.26 -7.20
N TYR A 133 12.13 11.66 -7.62
CA TYR A 133 10.90 11.41 -6.86
C TYR A 133 10.24 10.12 -7.35
N ALA A 134 9.74 9.32 -6.40
CA ALA A 134 9.13 8.03 -6.69
C ALA A 134 7.71 8.12 -7.29
N PHE A 135 7.08 9.30 -7.27
CA PHE A 135 5.74 9.48 -7.80
C PHE A 135 5.67 9.09 -9.27
N GLN A 136 4.53 8.52 -9.66
CA GLN A 136 4.27 8.13 -11.02
C GLN A 136 3.93 9.33 -11.89
N LYS A 137 4.22 9.22 -13.18
CA LYS A 137 4.26 10.33 -14.14
C LYS A 137 3.24 10.06 -15.23
N LEU A 138 2.17 10.83 -15.26
CA LEU A 138 1.11 10.77 -16.26
C LEU A 138 1.18 12.03 -17.11
N LEU A 139 1.52 11.88 -18.39
CA LEU A 139 1.57 12.99 -19.34
C LEU A 139 0.23 13.16 -20.05
N LEU A 140 -0.28 14.39 -20.11
CA LEU A 140 -1.38 14.74 -21.02
C LEU A 140 -0.80 15.24 -22.34
N THR A 141 -1.30 14.73 -23.46
CA THR A 141 -0.76 15.06 -24.79
C THR A 141 -1.86 15.60 -25.69
N GLY A 142 -1.60 16.69 -26.42
CA GLY A 142 -2.42 17.06 -27.58
C GLY A 142 -2.16 16.15 -28.79
N GLN A 143 -3.01 16.22 -29.82
CA GLN A 143 -2.91 15.39 -31.03
C GLN A 143 -1.53 15.45 -31.70
N ALA A 144 -0.92 16.64 -31.77
CA ALA A 144 0.39 16.82 -32.39
C ALA A 144 1.57 16.26 -31.57
N SER A 145 1.34 15.90 -30.30
CA SER A 145 2.38 15.44 -29.35
C SER A 145 2.29 13.96 -28.99
N GLN A 146 1.36 13.22 -29.61
CA GLN A 146 1.12 11.81 -29.28
C GLN A 146 2.35 10.92 -29.52
N GLN A 147 3.12 11.18 -30.60
CA GLN A 147 4.34 10.43 -30.89
C GLN A 147 5.41 10.64 -29.81
N LEU A 148 5.57 11.87 -29.32
CA LEU A 148 6.51 12.18 -28.24
C LEU A 148 6.10 11.50 -26.92
N GLY A 149 4.79 11.46 -26.63
CA GLY A 149 4.27 10.69 -25.49
C GLY A 149 4.57 9.19 -25.58
N LEU A 150 4.44 8.62 -26.78
CA LEU A 150 4.78 7.22 -27.03
C LEU A 150 6.27 6.93 -26.84
N GLU A 151 7.13 7.80 -27.37
CA GLU A 151 8.59 7.69 -27.22
C GLU A 151 8.99 7.81 -25.74
N ALA A 152 8.48 8.81 -25.02
CA ALA A 152 8.72 9.01 -23.60
C ALA A 152 8.23 7.84 -22.72
N PHE A 153 7.12 7.20 -23.11
CA PHE A 153 6.64 6.00 -22.43
C PHE A 153 7.58 4.81 -22.66
N ASN A 154 8.03 4.61 -23.90
CA ASN A 154 8.92 3.49 -24.26
C ASN A 154 10.30 3.63 -23.61
N THR A 155 10.80 4.85 -23.40
CA THR A 155 12.07 5.09 -22.69
C THR A 155 11.92 5.06 -21.16
N GLY A 156 10.71 4.96 -20.64
CA GLY A 156 10.43 5.01 -19.19
C GLY A 156 10.53 6.40 -18.57
N ALA A 157 10.65 7.46 -19.38
CA ALA A 157 10.67 8.84 -18.88
C ALA A 157 9.33 9.22 -18.20
N ILE A 158 8.24 8.65 -18.70
CA ILE A 158 6.90 8.70 -18.13
C ILE A 158 6.32 7.30 -17.93
N HIS A 159 5.31 7.19 -17.07
CA HIS A 159 4.68 5.91 -16.73
C HIS A 159 3.36 5.67 -17.47
N LYS A 160 2.70 6.73 -17.93
CA LYS A 160 1.51 6.66 -18.78
C LYS A 160 1.31 7.99 -19.52
N PHE A 161 0.60 7.95 -20.64
CA PHE A 161 0.13 9.17 -21.32
C PHE A 161 -1.33 9.03 -21.74
N ILE A 162 -2.05 10.16 -21.79
CA ILE A 162 -3.46 10.23 -22.19
C ILE A 162 -3.64 11.45 -23.09
N GLU A 163 -4.42 11.30 -24.17
CA GLU A 163 -4.79 12.43 -25.03
C GLU A 163 -5.67 13.44 -24.28
N LYS A 164 -5.27 14.72 -24.29
CA LYS A 164 -5.96 15.86 -23.66
C LYS A 164 -7.35 16.00 -24.30
N ASN A 165 -8.41 16.02 -23.50
CA ASN A 165 -9.76 16.23 -24.00
C ASN A 165 -10.13 17.72 -23.91
N LEU A 166 -10.12 18.41 -25.05
CA LEU A 166 -10.40 19.85 -25.14
C LEU A 166 -11.84 20.21 -24.79
N GLU A 167 -12.77 19.25 -24.76
CA GLU A 167 -14.17 19.45 -24.36
C GLU A 167 -14.40 19.28 -22.86
N LEU A 168 -13.35 19.22 -22.03
CA LEU A 168 -13.48 19.05 -20.57
C LEU A 168 -14.32 20.14 -19.89
N SER A 169 -14.43 21.32 -20.52
CA SER A 169 -15.27 22.45 -20.07
C SER A 169 -16.73 22.37 -20.57
N LEU A 170 -17.03 21.49 -21.53
CA LEU A 170 -18.36 21.37 -22.14
C LEU A 170 -19.15 20.21 -21.50
N SER A 171 -20.41 20.48 -21.18
CA SER A 171 -21.26 19.49 -20.50
C SER A 171 -21.72 18.37 -21.44
N SER A 172 -21.36 17.14 -21.07
CA SER A 172 -21.99 15.86 -21.47
C SER A 172 -21.82 15.40 -22.92
N THR A 173 -20.58 15.06 -23.31
CA THR A 173 -20.32 14.30 -24.55
C THR A 173 -19.86 12.85 -24.25
N LYS A 174 -20.07 11.93 -25.20
CA LYS A 174 -19.57 10.54 -25.12
C LYS A 174 -18.04 10.52 -24.94
N THR A 175 -17.35 11.50 -25.52
CA THR A 175 -15.90 11.70 -25.42
C THR A 175 -15.48 11.99 -23.98
N LEU A 176 -16.22 12.85 -23.27
CA LEU A 176 -15.96 13.16 -21.86
C LEU A 176 -16.10 11.92 -20.96
N LYS A 177 -17.13 11.09 -21.17
CA LYS A 177 -17.29 9.84 -20.41
C LYS A 177 -16.09 8.91 -20.60
N THR A 178 -15.66 8.75 -21.85
CA THR A 178 -14.52 7.89 -22.20
C THR A 178 -13.22 8.41 -21.59
N PHE A 179 -12.98 9.73 -21.64
CA PHE A 179 -11.82 10.36 -21.00
C PHE A 179 -11.85 10.18 -19.48
N LYS A 180 -13.00 10.44 -18.85
CA LYS A 180 -13.20 10.28 -17.41
C LYS A 180 -12.85 8.86 -16.94
N GLU A 181 -13.33 7.84 -17.65
CA GLU A 181 -13.00 6.44 -17.34
C GLU A 181 -11.49 6.19 -17.49
N LYS A 182 -10.90 6.59 -18.62
CA LYS A 182 -9.47 6.40 -18.90
C LYS A 182 -8.57 7.05 -17.85
N ILE A 183 -8.83 8.31 -17.47
CA ILE A 183 -7.98 9.03 -16.53
C ILE A 183 -8.09 8.47 -15.11
N ASN A 184 -9.29 8.07 -14.67
CA ASN A 184 -9.45 7.46 -13.35
C ASN A 184 -8.78 6.10 -13.26
N VAL A 185 -8.93 5.25 -14.29
CA VAL A 185 -8.24 3.95 -14.34
C VAL A 185 -6.73 4.15 -14.32
N ALA A 186 -6.21 5.06 -15.16
CA ALA A 186 -4.79 5.40 -15.19
C ALA A 186 -4.28 5.92 -13.84
N PHE A 187 -5.01 6.83 -13.20
CA PHE A 187 -4.64 7.37 -11.91
C PHE A 187 -4.56 6.27 -10.85
N ARG A 188 -5.57 5.40 -10.74
CA ARG A 188 -5.57 4.31 -9.74
C ARG A 188 -4.52 3.24 -9.99
N GLU A 189 -4.25 2.91 -11.25
CA GLU A 189 -3.17 2.00 -11.62
C GLU A 189 -1.80 2.56 -11.22
N LEU A 190 -1.55 3.84 -11.51
CA LEU A 190 -0.31 4.52 -11.15
C LEU A 190 -0.19 4.72 -9.62
N GLU A 191 -1.28 5.07 -8.94
CA GLU A 191 -1.30 5.17 -7.47
C GLU A 191 -0.93 3.83 -6.83
N LYS A 192 -1.49 2.71 -7.31
CA LYS A 192 -1.08 1.39 -6.84
C LYS A 192 0.39 1.09 -7.15
N ARG A 193 0.86 1.44 -8.36
CA ARG A 193 2.25 1.23 -8.79
C ARG A 193 3.24 2.01 -7.93
N TYR A 194 2.88 3.20 -7.48
CA TYR A 194 3.67 3.97 -6.53
C TYR A 194 3.98 3.15 -5.26
N PHE A 195 2.94 2.65 -4.60
CA PHE A 195 3.12 1.84 -3.40
C PHE A 195 3.80 0.50 -3.68
N GLN A 196 3.62 -0.09 -4.86
CA GLN A 196 4.37 -1.28 -5.28
C GLN A 196 5.88 -0.98 -5.32
N LEU A 197 6.28 0.12 -5.98
CA LEU A 197 7.67 0.57 -6.08
C LEU A 197 8.28 0.77 -4.69
N LEU A 198 7.56 1.47 -3.80
CA LEU A 198 7.99 1.67 -2.41
C LEU A 198 8.20 0.36 -1.65
N SER A 199 7.46 -0.70 -2.02
CA SER A 199 7.46 -1.97 -1.32
C SER A 199 8.40 -3.01 -1.93
N GLU A 200 9.05 -2.75 -3.07
CA GLU A 200 9.80 -3.77 -3.83
C GLU A 200 10.88 -4.48 -2.99
N ASN A 201 11.68 -3.73 -2.23
CA ASN A 201 12.77 -4.29 -1.43
C ASN A 201 12.24 -5.17 -0.29
N VAL A 202 11.25 -4.66 0.45
CA VAL A 202 10.64 -5.38 1.59
C VAL A 202 9.92 -6.63 1.10
N LEU A 203 9.12 -6.52 0.04
CA LEU A 203 8.38 -7.65 -0.52
C LEU A 203 9.30 -8.68 -1.15
N GLY A 204 10.43 -8.27 -1.76
CA GLY A 204 11.42 -9.20 -2.27
C GLY A 204 11.97 -10.15 -1.20
N LEU A 205 12.17 -9.63 0.02
CA LEU A 205 12.62 -10.42 1.17
C LEU A 205 11.48 -11.27 1.73
N LEU A 206 10.33 -10.66 2.06
CA LEU A 206 9.21 -11.35 2.69
C LEU A 206 8.60 -12.43 1.78
N ALA A 207 8.36 -12.12 0.50
CA ALA A 207 7.71 -13.05 -0.42
C ALA A 207 8.55 -14.29 -0.74
N SER A 208 9.87 -14.22 -0.52
CA SER A 208 10.78 -15.36 -0.69
C SER A 208 10.71 -16.33 0.49
N SER A 209 10.21 -15.90 1.66
CA SER A 209 10.06 -16.75 2.84
C SER A 209 8.95 -17.80 2.66
N ALA A 210 9.25 -19.04 3.07
CA ALA A 210 8.28 -20.14 3.11
C ALA A 210 7.20 -19.94 4.20
N HIS A 211 7.42 -19.00 5.13
CA HIS A 211 6.47 -18.64 6.18
C HIS A 211 5.55 -17.48 5.78
N SER A 212 5.84 -16.80 4.67
CA SER A 212 5.02 -15.68 4.21
C SER A 212 3.99 -16.10 3.17
N ALA A 213 2.73 -15.73 3.40
CA ALA A 213 1.69 -15.82 2.37
C ALA A 213 1.88 -14.77 1.26
N LEU A 214 2.72 -13.75 1.48
CA LEU A 214 3.07 -12.78 0.45
C LEU A 214 3.75 -13.50 -0.73
N GLY A 215 3.36 -13.15 -1.96
CA GLY A 215 3.83 -13.80 -3.18
C GLY A 215 3.08 -15.07 -3.58
N GLU A 216 2.17 -15.59 -2.75
CA GLU A 216 1.27 -16.69 -3.13
C GLU A 216 0.13 -16.19 -4.02
N PRO A 217 -0.06 -16.71 -5.25
CA PRO A 217 -1.14 -16.26 -6.13
C PRO A 217 -2.53 -16.38 -5.51
N ILE A 218 -2.80 -17.49 -4.82
CA ILE A 218 -4.09 -17.73 -4.14
C ILE A 218 -4.30 -16.69 -3.03
N PHE A 219 -3.25 -16.32 -2.31
CA PHE A 219 -3.35 -15.28 -1.29
C PHE A 219 -3.62 -13.90 -1.89
N THR A 220 -2.99 -13.58 -3.03
CA THR A 220 -3.29 -12.36 -3.80
C THR A 220 -4.76 -12.30 -4.22
N ASP A 221 -5.35 -13.41 -4.64
CA ASP A 221 -6.77 -13.48 -4.97
C ASP A 221 -7.65 -13.29 -3.73
N ILE A 222 -7.33 -13.97 -2.62
CA ILE A 222 -8.02 -13.78 -1.33
C ILE A 222 -7.96 -12.32 -0.89
N PHE A 223 -6.80 -11.70 -0.97
CA PHE A 223 -6.56 -10.30 -0.62
C PHE A 223 -7.44 -9.38 -1.48
N ASN A 224 -7.37 -9.49 -2.81
CA ASN A 224 -8.12 -8.64 -3.72
C ASN A 224 -9.65 -8.79 -3.53
N ARG A 225 -10.14 -10.02 -3.33
CA ARG A 225 -11.57 -10.26 -2.99
C ARG A 225 -11.95 -9.61 -1.66
N THR A 226 -11.08 -9.68 -0.67
CA THR A 226 -11.30 -9.07 0.66
C THR A 226 -11.41 -7.56 0.54
N ILE A 227 -10.50 -6.92 -0.20
CA ILE A 227 -10.54 -5.48 -0.48
C ILE A 227 -11.86 -5.10 -1.15
N HIS A 228 -12.23 -5.80 -2.24
CA HIS A 228 -13.44 -5.51 -3.01
C HIS A 228 -14.71 -5.69 -2.19
N ASN A 229 -14.90 -6.85 -1.56
CA ASN A 229 -16.15 -7.19 -0.86
C ASN A 229 -16.40 -6.33 0.38
N ASN A 230 -15.35 -5.77 0.97
CA ASN A 230 -15.42 -4.99 2.20
C ASN A 230 -15.18 -3.49 1.99
N HIS A 231 -15.05 -3.04 0.73
CA HIS A 231 -14.83 -1.63 0.38
C HIS A 231 -13.62 -1.01 1.08
N ILE A 232 -12.53 -1.79 1.19
CA ILE A 232 -11.29 -1.33 1.81
C ILE A 232 -10.61 -0.34 0.88
N ILE A 233 -10.23 0.81 1.41
CA ILE A 233 -9.56 1.88 0.66
C ILE A 233 -8.11 2.09 1.09
N GLU A 234 -7.73 1.63 2.29
CA GLU A 234 -6.37 1.70 2.79
C GLU A 234 -6.03 0.44 3.59
N TYR A 235 -4.77 0.02 3.52
CA TYR A 235 -4.29 -1.16 4.23
C TYR A 235 -2.80 -1.07 4.53
N TYR A 236 -2.37 -1.79 5.57
CA TYR A 236 -1.01 -1.79 6.07
C TYR A 236 -0.59 -3.18 6.55
N LEU A 237 0.57 -3.65 6.12
CA LEU A 237 1.16 -4.89 6.59
C LEU A 237 1.51 -4.76 8.08
N VAL A 238 1.11 -5.74 8.88
CA VAL A 238 1.33 -5.81 10.34
C VAL A 238 2.10 -7.06 10.77
N SER A 239 2.34 -8.01 9.87
CA SER A 239 3.20 -9.17 10.13
C SER A 239 3.88 -9.67 8.86
N GLU A 240 5.08 -10.21 8.99
CA GLU A 240 5.87 -10.83 7.91
C GLU A 240 5.15 -11.99 7.22
N SER A 241 4.24 -12.68 7.93
CA SER A 241 3.48 -13.80 7.36
C SER A 241 2.37 -13.36 6.40
N GLY A 242 2.09 -12.06 6.30
CA GLY A 242 1.06 -11.49 5.42
C GLY A 242 -0.21 -11.07 6.14
N CYS A 243 -0.11 -10.64 7.40
CA CYS A 243 -1.26 -10.06 8.10
C CYS A 243 -1.39 -8.56 7.77
N PHE A 244 -2.61 -8.05 7.58
CA PHE A 244 -2.88 -6.65 7.24
C PHE A 244 -3.94 -6.02 8.14
N LEU A 245 -3.69 -4.79 8.58
CA LEU A 245 -4.72 -3.85 9.01
C LEU A 245 -5.37 -3.25 7.77
N MET A 246 -6.69 -3.16 7.75
CA MET A 246 -7.50 -2.68 6.63
C MET A 246 -8.55 -1.69 7.11
N LEU A 247 -8.75 -0.59 6.38
CA LEU A 247 -9.76 0.41 6.69
C LEU A 247 -10.64 0.74 5.48
N ASP A 248 -11.93 0.94 5.76
CA ASP A 248 -12.86 1.56 4.82
C ASP A 248 -12.80 3.10 4.90
N ALA A 249 -13.63 3.79 4.11
CA ALA A 249 -13.63 5.24 4.03
C ALA A 249 -14.02 5.94 5.34
N ASP A 250 -14.83 5.31 6.18
CA ASP A 250 -15.25 5.81 7.48
C ASP A 250 -14.21 5.50 8.58
N GLY A 251 -13.13 4.79 8.25
CA GLY A 251 -12.09 4.40 9.21
C GLY A 251 -12.48 3.19 10.07
N ASN A 252 -13.48 2.40 9.64
CA ASN A 252 -13.80 1.15 10.29
C ASN A 252 -12.69 0.14 10.04
N LYS A 253 -12.26 -0.53 11.10
CA LYS A 253 -11.06 -1.36 11.12
C LYS A 253 -11.43 -2.81 10.87
N SER A 254 -10.58 -3.46 10.09
CA SER A 254 -10.64 -4.89 9.84
C SER A 254 -9.25 -5.46 9.63
N TRP A 255 -9.14 -6.77 9.73
CA TRP A 255 -7.87 -7.48 9.71
C TRP A 255 -7.95 -8.65 8.76
N LEU A 256 -6.96 -8.79 7.88
CA LEU A 256 -6.72 -10.01 7.14
C LEU A 256 -5.53 -10.70 7.79
N ILE A 257 -5.76 -11.86 8.38
CA ILE A 257 -4.75 -12.65 9.09
C ILE A 257 -4.32 -13.77 8.16
N ALA A 258 -3.02 -13.99 8.03
CA ALA A 258 -2.44 -15.11 7.32
C ALA A 258 -1.36 -15.75 8.19
N LYS A 259 -1.39 -17.08 8.32
CA LYS A 259 -0.48 -17.85 9.16
C LYS A 259 -0.01 -19.09 8.43
N SER A 260 1.29 -19.34 8.47
CA SER A 260 1.89 -20.56 7.93
C SER A 260 1.63 -21.77 8.84
N GLU A 261 1.77 -22.96 8.27
CA GLU A 261 1.81 -24.22 9.02
C GLU A 261 2.82 -24.19 10.18
N THR A 262 3.96 -23.52 10.02
CA THR A 262 4.98 -23.37 11.06
C THR A 262 4.49 -22.50 12.21
N GLU A 263 3.87 -21.35 11.93
CA GLU A 263 3.30 -20.47 12.97
C GLU A 263 2.15 -21.17 13.71
N MET A 264 1.30 -21.90 13.00
CA MET A 264 0.23 -22.68 13.62
C MET A 264 0.80 -23.76 14.57
N ASN A 265 1.87 -24.44 14.16
CA ASN A 265 2.57 -25.39 15.03
C ASN A 265 3.17 -24.69 16.26
N TYR A 266 3.79 -23.52 16.09
CA TYR A 266 4.33 -22.74 17.20
C TYR A 266 3.25 -22.42 18.25
N PHE A 267 2.08 -21.93 17.82
CA PHE A 267 0.99 -21.66 18.76
C PHE A 267 0.50 -22.94 19.45
N TYR A 268 0.36 -24.05 18.71
CA TYR A 268 -0.05 -25.33 19.28
C TYR A 268 0.95 -25.85 20.33
N THR A 269 2.25 -25.92 19.99
CA THR A 269 3.28 -26.42 20.91
C THR A 269 3.42 -25.50 22.11
N SER A 270 3.42 -24.17 21.90
CA SER A 270 3.49 -23.20 22.98
C SER A 270 2.31 -23.33 23.95
N ALA A 271 1.08 -23.48 23.44
CA ALA A 271 -0.10 -23.69 24.29
C ALA A 271 -0.02 -25.00 25.08
N ARG A 272 0.42 -26.10 24.44
CA ARG A 272 0.53 -27.40 25.10
C ARG A 272 1.62 -27.43 26.16
N ASP A 273 2.79 -26.87 25.86
CA ASP A 273 3.97 -26.89 26.74
C ASP A 273 3.77 -25.95 27.96
N ASN A 274 2.87 -24.96 27.85
CA ASN A 274 2.44 -24.10 28.96
C ASN A 274 1.13 -24.58 29.61
N GLU A 275 0.72 -25.84 29.39
CA GLU A 275 -0.46 -26.46 30.00
C GLU A 275 -1.75 -25.63 29.84
N ALA A 276 -1.91 -24.98 28.68
CA ALA A 276 -3.10 -24.19 28.39
C ALA A 276 -4.37 -25.08 28.39
N PRO A 277 -5.54 -24.53 28.74
CA PRO A 277 -6.78 -25.30 28.76
C PRO A 277 -7.09 -25.99 27.41
N GLU A 278 -7.74 -27.16 27.44
CA GLU A 278 -8.13 -27.90 26.23
C GLU A 278 -8.97 -27.09 25.23
N LYS A 279 -9.75 -26.11 25.72
CA LYS A 279 -10.47 -25.15 24.86
C LYS A 279 -9.55 -24.32 23.94
N ILE A 280 -8.27 -24.19 24.27
CA ILE A 280 -7.21 -23.52 23.49
C ILE A 280 -6.45 -24.54 22.65
N VAL A 281 -6.01 -25.64 23.26
CA VAL A 281 -5.14 -26.64 22.62
C VAL A 281 -5.88 -27.38 21.50
N THR A 282 -7.11 -27.83 21.74
CA THR A 282 -7.87 -28.63 20.76
C THR A 282 -8.13 -27.88 19.44
N PRO A 283 -8.58 -26.60 19.42
CA PRO A 283 -8.75 -25.87 18.16
C PRO A 283 -7.45 -25.63 17.38
N LEU A 284 -6.33 -25.43 18.09
CA LEU A 284 -4.98 -25.28 17.53
C LEU A 284 -4.46 -26.59 16.94
N GLU A 285 -4.65 -27.71 17.61
CA GLU A 285 -4.29 -29.04 17.09
C GLU A 285 -5.04 -29.33 15.78
N LYS A 286 -6.35 -29.05 15.77
CA LYS A 286 -7.23 -29.30 14.62
C LYS A 286 -7.12 -28.26 13.50
N ARG A 287 -6.34 -27.19 13.69
CA ARG A 287 -6.17 -26.09 12.72
C ARG A 287 -7.48 -25.43 12.31
N THR A 288 -8.37 -25.28 13.28
CA THR A 288 -9.70 -24.66 13.07
C THR A 288 -9.73 -23.20 13.50
N MET A 289 -8.85 -22.81 14.43
CA MET A 289 -8.74 -21.44 14.93
C MET A 289 -7.26 -21.07 15.07
N VAL A 290 -6.94 -19.78 15.00
CA VAL A 290 -5.61 -19.25 15.33
C VAL A 290 -5.73 -17.99 16.19
N PRO A 291 -4.86 -17.81 17.22
CA PRO A 291 -4.76 -16.54 17.90
C PRO A 291 -4.13 -15.50 16.98
N PHE A 292 -4.69 -14.29 17.00
CA PHE A 292 -4.05 -13.12 16.43
C PHE A 292 -3.65 -12.18 17.57
N LEU A 293 -2.38 -12.27 17.97
CA LEU A 293 -1.71 -11.36 18.89
C LEU A 293 -1.06 -10.27 18.03
N PHE A 294 -1.60 -9.06 18.07
CA PHE A 294 -1.24 -8.02 17.10
C PHE A 294 0.03 -7.29 17.52
N SER A 295 0.16 -6.98 18.81
CA SER A 295 1.27 -6.21 19.35
C SER A 295 2.31 -7.12 20.03
N GLN A 296 3.54 -6.62 20.16
CA GLN A 296 4.57 -7.28 20.98
C GLN A 296 4.11 -7.41 22.44
N THR A 297 3.34 -6.45 22.94
CA THR A 297 2.66 -6.51 24.24
C THR A 297 1.71 -7.70 24.30
N ASP A 298 0.86 -7.91 23.29
CA ASP A 298 -0.03 -9.08 23.25
C ASP A 298 0.77 -10.39 23.30
N PHE A 299 1.88 -10.48 22.55
CA PHE A 299 2.74 -11.67 22.54
C PHE A 299 3.42 -11.97 23.87
N ASN A 300 3.81 -10.93 24.62
CA ASN A 300 4.54 -11.09 25.88
C ASN A 300 3.61 -11.25 27.09
N ASP A 301 2.48 -10.54 27.09
CA ASP A 301 1.70 -10.32 28.32
C ASP A 301 0.41 -11.15 28.37
N VAL A 302 -0.10 -11.65 27.23
CA VAL A 302 -1.35 -12.42 27.21
C VAL A 302 -1.06 -13.86 27.62
N PRO A 303 -1.59 -14.34 28.77
CA PRO A 303 -1.40 -15.72 29.18
C PRO A 303 -2.05 -16.69 28.18
N HIS A 304 -1.42 -17.85 27.95
CA HIS A 304 -1.95 -18.87 27.03
C HIS A 304 -3.39 -19.31 27.37
N ALA A 305 -3.76 -19.24 28.65
CA ALA A 305 -5.11 -19.56 29.12
C ALA A 305 -6.21 -18.58 28.63
N GLU A 306 -5.82 -17.39 28.18
CA GLU A 306 -6.71 -16.33 27.69
C GLU A 306 -6.69 -16.15 26.16
N TRP A 307 -5.97 -17.02 25.44
CA TRP A 307 -5.86 -16.94 23.98
C TRP A 307 -7.19 -17.11 23.24
N ASP A 308 -8.22 -17.68 23.88
CA ASP A 308 -9.57 -17.84 23.30
C ASP A 308 -10.19 -16.49 22.91
N ARG A 309 -9.84 -15.42 23.62
CA ARG A 309 -10.28 -14.04 23.30
C ARG A 309 -9.73 -13.53 21.98
N TYR A 310 -8.61 -14.10 21.54
CA TYR A 310 -7.85 -13.72 20.34
C TYR A 310 -8.01 -14.72 19.18
N PHE A 311 -8.78 -15.80 19.39
CA PHE A 311 -8.99 -16.83 18.38
C PHE A 311 -9.95 -16.37 17.28
N HIS A 312 -9.55 -16.64 16.04
CA HIS A 312 -10.40 -16.48 14.87
C HIS A 312 -10.47 -17.77 14.07
N PRO A 313 -11.66 -18.11 13.53
CA PRO A 313 -11.81 -19.26 12.65
C PRO A 313 -11.00 -19.05 11.38
N VAL A 314 -10.28 -20.09 10.96
CA VAL A 314 -9.41 -20.03 9.79
C VAL A 314 -9.89 -20.93 8.67
N GLU A 315 -9.68 -20.45 7.45
CA GLU A 315 -9.76 -21.25 6.24
C GLU A 315 -8.36 -21.65 5.79
N LYS A 316 -8.22 -22.90 5.34
CA LYS A 316 -6.95 -23.43 4.83
C LYS A 316 -6.85 -23.21 3.33
N PHE A 317 -5.66 -22.81 2.86
CA PHE A 317 -5.29 -22.92 1.46
C PHE A 317 -3.90 -23.52 1.30
N ILE A 318 -3.67 -24.18 0.17
CA ILE A 318 -2.38 -24.78 -0.19
C ILE A 318 -1.72 -23.84 -1.20
N GLY A 319 -0.69 -23.12 -0.77
CA GLY A 319 0.13 -22.29 -1.63
C GLY A 319 1.21 -23.11 -2.36
N ASN A 320 1.94 -22.45 -3.24
CA ASN A 320 3.09 -22.99 -3.94
C ASN A 320 4.27 -23.27 -2.99
N LYS A 321 4.45 -22.43 -1.96
CA LYS A 321 5.54 -22.56 -0.99
C LYS A 321 5.17 -23.46 0.19
N ASN A 322 3.94 -23.33 0.72
CA ASN A 322 3.51 -24.03 1.92
C ASN A 322 1.97 -24.07 2.07
N THR A 323 1.49 -24.74 3.11
CA THR A 323 0.12 -24.62 3.61
C THR A 323 -0.01 -23.37 4.48
N PHE A 324 -1.11 -22.64 4.26
CA PHE A 324 -1.44 -21.43 4.98
C PHE A 324 -2.89 -21.46 5.48
N TYR A 325 -3.14 -20.65 6.50
CA TYR A 325 -4.42 -20.49 7.14
C TYR A 325 -4.73 -19.00 7.19
N TYR A 326 -5.94 -18.60 6.80
CA TYR A 326 -6.33 -17.20 6.78
C TYR A 326 -7.66 -16.95 7.46
N ALA A 327 -7.82 -15.74 7.99
CA ALA A 327 -9.07 -15.28 8.57
C ALA A 327 -9.27 -13.80 8.23
N TYR A 328 -10.52 -13.42 7.97
CA TYR A 328 -10.91 -12.01 7.86
C TYR A 328 -11.77 -11.62 9.06
N VAL A 329 -11.37 -10.56 9.74
CA VAL A 329 -11.92 -10.17 11.05
C VAL A 329 -12.34 -8.71 11.01
N LYS A 330 -13.58 -8.43 11.44
CA LYS A 330 -14.15 -7.08 11.54
C LYS A 330 -14.53 -6.76 12.98
N ASN A 331 -14.49 -5.48 13.34
CA ASN A 331 -15.10 -4.92 14.55
C ASN A 331 -14.68 -5.66 15.84
N LYS A 332 -13.37 -5.80 16.05
CA LYS A 332 -12.82 -6.42 17.26
C LYS A 332 -12.21 -5.35 18.15
N SER A 333 -12.98 -4.97 19.17
CA SER A 333 -12.61 -3.93 20.14
C SER A 333 -11.26 -4.17 20.81
N ILE A 334 -10.87 -5.44 21.01
CA ILE A 334 -9.59 -5.82 21.64
C ILE A 334 -8.37 -5.36 20.84
N TYR A 335 -8.49 -5.22 19.52
CA TYR A 335 -7.44 -4.70 18.65
C TYR A 335 -7.58 -3.19 18.48
N ASP A 336 -8.81 -2.71 18.33
CA ASP A 336 -9.09 -1.30 18.09
C ASP A 336 -8.64 -0.41 19.26
N GLN A 337 -8.70 -0.91 20.50
CA GLN A 337 -8.23 -0.22 21.70
C GLN A 337 -6.71 -0.03 21.76
N GLN A 338 -5.95 -0.85 21.03
CA GLN A 338 -4.48 -0.77 20.97
C GLN A 338 -4.01 0.26 19.94
N LEU A 339 -4.89 0.65 19.01
CA LEU A 339 -4.57 1.63 17.98
C LEU A 339 -4.76 3.05 18.52
N LYS A 340 -3.85 3.94 18.16
CA LYS A 340 -4.01 5.38 18.42
C LYS A 340 -5.15 5.95 17.57
N GLU A 341 -5.50 7.20 17.83
CA GLU A 341 -6.47 7.92 17.00
C GLU A 341 -6.03 7.95 15.53
N ILE A 342 -6.96 7.60 14.64
CA ILE A 342 -6.76 7.53 13.20
C ILE A 342 -7.78 8.46 12.56
N VAL A 343 -7.28 9.44 11.79
CA VAL A 343 -8.14 10.28 10.95
C VAL A 343 -8.61 9.45 9.76
N SER A 344 -9.93 9.28 9.61
CA SER A 344 -10.52 8.57 8.48
C SER A 344 -10.35 9.33 7.18
N TYR A 345 -10.40 8.62 6.05
CA TYR A 345 -10.34 9.28 4.74
C TYR A 345 -11.52 10.23 4.52
N LYS A 346 -12.71 9.83 4.95
CA LYS A 346 -13.92 10.66 4.86
C LYS A 346 -13.79 11.95 5.67
N ASP A 347 -13.28 11.90 6.89
CA ASP A 347 -13.06 13.09 7.71
C ASP A 347 -11.99 13.99 7.10
N PHE A 348 -10.94 13.40 6.54
CA PHE A 348 -9.91 14.13 5.82
C PHE A 348 -10.49 14.89 4.61
N LEU A 349 -11.32 14.26 3.78
CA LEU A 349 -12.00 14.92 2.66
C LEU A 349 -12.94 16.04 3.15
N ALA A 350 -13.68 15.79 4.23
CA ALA A 350 -14.58 16.79 4.83
C ALA A 350 -13.80 18.03 5.34
N SER A 351 -12.60 17.85 5.88
CA SER A 351 -11.75 18.95 6.36
C SER A 351 -11.23 19.88 5.26
N GLN A 352 -11.30 19.45 4.00
CA GLN A 352 -10.82 20.20 2.83
C GLN A 352 -11.92 20.92 2.04
N SER A 353 -13.18 20.69 2.44
CA SER A 353 -14.40 21.15 1.75
C SER A 353 -14.67 22.64 1.96
#